data_AF-A0A329UHY1-F1
#
_entry.id   AF-A0A329UHY1-F1
#
_cell.length_a   1.000
_cell.length_b   1.000
_cell.length_c   1.000
_cell.angle_alpha   90.00
_cell.angle_beta   90.00
_cell.angle_gamma   90.00
#
_symmetry.space_group_name_H-M   'P 1'
#
loop_
_entity.id
_entity.type
_entity.pdbx_description
1 polymer ?
#
loop_
_entity_poly.entity_id
_entity_poly.type
_entity_poly.pdbx_seq_one_letter_code
_entity_poly.pdbx_strand_id
1 'polypeptide(L)'
;MPVKNNGPGMTGRSSMTKKSKIEPEYPQWAESKMRAIENRRLKELQKVVRESMPEILAIVAEEQKTGSDSIRHDGYSDMVRRIQNRFRIMRDRLSRRLKTDPLERDVRRCADYTDRRQLKEWQRSVRATLGVDIHDDFFLGERYDLMLKRWVEQNISFITSIESDCFDDMENVIIEGFAKGRTPAAISNEIQRRFDVTKSKANLLARDQVGTLSANLTRTRQESAGVEEYIWSSSGDERVRECHRELNGQKFRYDDPPAMWYMTKHGKVYSGRHCNPGEDYQCRCVAKPVFNFDRLNSVAFKEKKQ
;
A
#
# COMPACT_ATOMS: atom_id res chain seq x y z
N MET A 1 21.86 54.19 32.24
CA MET A 1 22.33 52.79 32.34
C MET A 1 21.12 51.87 32.34
N PRO A 2 21.12 50.84 31.48
CA PRO A 2 20.49 49.58 31.84
C PRO A 2 21.47 48.41 31.73
N VAL A 3 21.30 47.48 32.65
CA VAL A 3 22.20 46.40 33.03
C VAL A 3 22.25 45.31 31.96
N LYS A 4 23.45 44.95 31.51
CA LYS A 4 23.69 43.76 30.68
C LYS A 4 23.52 42.52 31.55
N ASN A 5 22.49 41.73 31.26
CA ASN A 5 22.30 40.43 31.89
C ASN A 5 23.11 39.38 31.12
N ASN A 6 24.32 39.10 31.59
CA ASN A 6 25.14 37.98 31.11
C ASN A 6 24.65 36.70 31.82
N GLY A 7 23.69 36.00 31.20
CA GLY A 7 23.34 34.65 31.59
C GLY A 7 24.48 33.67 31.30
N PRO A 8 24.66 32.60 32.11
CA PRO A 8 25.77 31.68 31.95
C PRO A 8 25.67 30.95 30.61
N GLY A 9 26.77 31.00 29.85
CA GLY A 9 26.88 30.35 28.55
C GLY A 9 26.56 28.87 28.65
N MET A 10 25.45 28.46 28.03
CA MET A 10 25.25 27.06 27.68
C MET A 10 26.30 26.70 26.64
N THR A 11 27.35 26.01 27.08
CA THR A 11 28.25 25.26 26.21
C THR A 11 27.43 24.15 25.57
N GLY A 12 26.76 24.47 24.46
CA GLY A 12 26.09 23.49 23.63
C GLY A 12 27.12 22.51 23.09
N ARG A 13 27.18 21.31 23.67
CA ARG A 13 27.90 20.18 23.09
C ARG A 13 27.19 19.92 21.75
N SER A 14 27.79 20.38 20.65
CA SER A 14 27.22 20.20 19.32
C SER A 14 27.06 18.69 19.11
N SER A 15 25.83 18.19 19.15
CA SER A 15 25.56 16.77 18.92
C SER A 15 26.18 16.42 17.58
N MET A 16 27.12 15.47 17.53
CA MET A 16 27.81 15.11 16.29
C MET A 16 26.87 14.32 15.36
N THR A 17 25.81 14.94 14.87
CA THR A 17 24.88 14.25 13.97
C THR A 17 25.53 14.04 12.62
N LYS A 18 25.48 12.83 12.07
CA LYS A 18 25.89 12.52 10.69
C LYS A 18 24.72 11.99 9.89
N LYS A 19 24.46 12.61 8.74
CA LYS A 19 23.53 12.07 7.74
C LYS A 19 24.16 10.83 7.09
N SER A 20 23.33 9.86 6.72
CA SER A 20 23.81 8.70 5.96
C SER A 20 24.56 9.11 4.68
N LYS A 21 25.62 8.38 4.33
CA LYS A 21 26.30 8.53 3.03
C LYS A 21 25.57 7.82 1.89
N ILE A 22 24.69 6.87 2.22
CA ILE A 22 23.93 6.09 1.23
C ILE A 22 22.54 6.68 1.11
N GLU A 23 22.08 6.87 -0.12
CA GLU A 23 20.68 7.21 -0.38
C GLU A 23 19.84 5.94 -0.33
N PRO A 24 18.79 5.88 0.52
CA PRO A 24 17.85 4.77 0.50
C PRO A 24 17.04 4.79 -0.81
N GLU A 25 16.59 3.61 -1.23
CA GLU A 25 15.78 3.45 -2.45
C GLU A 25 14.44 2.80 -2.12
N TYR A 26 13.41 3.23 -2.85
CA TYR A 26 12.11 2.58 -2.79
C TYR A 26 12.16 1.18 -3.45
N PRO A 27 11.55 0.13 -2.87
CA PRO A 27 11.64 -1.24 -3.36
C PRO A 27 10.75 -1.50 -4.59
N GLN A 28 11.09 -0.91 -5.74
CA GLN A 28 10.32 -1.01 -7.00
C GLN A 28 10.10 -2.46 -7.47
N TRP A 29 11.05 -3.36 -7.22
CA TRP A 29 10.93 -4.77 -7.57
C TRP A 29 9.81 -5.45 -6.76
N ALA A 30 9.69 -5.16 -5.46
CA ALA A 30 8.66 -5.72 -4.61
C ALA A 30 7.27 -5.22 -5.04
N GLU A 31 7.13 -3.93 -5.37
CA GLU A 31 5.89 -3.38 -5.96
C GLU A 31 5.54 -4.12 -7.26
N SER A 32 6.52 -4.35 -8.13
CA SER A 32 6.32 -5.05 -9.39
C SER A 32 5.87 -6.50 -9.18
N LYS A 33 6.42 -7.19 -8.17
CA LYS A 33 6.00 -8.55 -7.81
C LYS A 33 4.60 -8.58 -7.22
N MET A 34 4.26 -7.66 -6.32
CA MET A 34 2.91 -7.58 -5.76
C MET A 34 1.87 -7.34 -6.85
N ARG A 35 2.14 -6.40 -7.77
CA ARG A 35 1.32 -6.19 -8.97
C ARG A 35 1.19 -7.43 -9.82
N ALA A 36 2.25 -8.20 -9.99
CA ALA A 36 2.19 -9.43 -10.79
C ALA A 36 1.27 -10.48 -10.16
N ILE A 37 1.29 -10.60 -8.83
CA ILE A 37 0.38 -11.48 -8.06
C ILE A 37 -1.07 -11.05 -8.26
N GLU A 38 -1.37 -9.77 -8.03
CA GLU A 38 -2.73 -9.24 -8.21
C GLU A 38 -3.22 -9.38 -9.65
N ASN A 39 -2.40 -8.98 -10.63
CA ASN A 39 -2.79 -9.07 -12.04
C ASN A 39 -3.02 -10.52 -12.49
N ARG A 40 -2.32 -11.50 -11.91
CA ARG A 40 -2.57 -12.93 -12.19
C ARG A 40 -3.99 -13.32 -11.76
N ARG A 41 -4.42 -12.91 -10.56
CA ARG A 41 -5.75 -13.23 -10.04
C ARG A 41 -6.86 -12.45 -10.75
N LEU A 42 -6.62 -11.16 -11.03
CA LEU A 42 -7.53 -10.34 -11.84
C LEU A 42 -7.74 -10.91 -13.26
N LYS A 43 -6.72 -11.53 -13.86
CA LYS A 43 -6.89 -12.22 -15.16
C LYS A 43 -7.85 -13.41 -15.07
N GLU A 44 -7.77 -14.21 -14.01
CA GLU A 44 -8.73 -15.31 -13.81
C GLU A 44 -10.13 -14.80 -13.50
N LEU A 45 -10.25 -13.75 -12.69
CA LEU A 45 -11.52 -13.04 -12.46
C LEU A 45 -12.12 -12.54 -13.78
N GLN A 46 -11.34 -11.89 -14.63
CA GLN A 46 -11.79 -11.39 -15.93
C GLN A 46 -12.29 -12.50 -16.85
N LYS A 47 -11.61 -13.66 -16.86
CA LYS A 47 -12.03 -14.82 -17.65
C LYS A 47 -13.38 -15.33 -17.18
N VAL A 48 -13.56 -15.53 -15.87
CA VAL A 48 -14.84 -15.98 -15.29
C VAL A 48 -15.97 -15.01 -15.62
N VAL A 49 -15.73 -13.70 -15.48
CA VAL A 49 -16.72 -12.68 -15.84
C VAL A 49 -17.08 -12.79 -17.32
N ARG A 50 -16.09 -12.79 -18.22
CA ARG A 50 -16.32 -12.88 -19.67
C ARG A 50 -17.11 -14.13 -20.08
N GLU A 51 -16.81 -15.28 -19.48
CA GLU A 51 -17.48 -16.55 -19.74
C GLU A 51 -18.94 -16.57 -19.26
N SER A 52 -19.26 -15.85 -18.18
CA SER A 52 -20.59 -15.86 -17.56
C SER A 52 -21.50 -14.69 -17.97
N MET A 53 -20.93 -13.57 -18.43
CA MET A 53 -21.70 -12.37 -18.75
C MET A 53 -22.82 -12.56 -19.80
N PRO A 54 -22.62 -13.31 -20.91
CA PRO A 54 -23.67 -13.48 -21.91
C PRO A 54 -24.95 -14.09 -21.35
N GLU A 55 -24.84 -15.10 -20.49
CA GLU A 55 -25.99 -15.75 -19.85
C GLU A 55 -26.74 -14.80 -18.92
N ILE A 56 -26.02 -13.94 -18.19
CA ILE A 56 -26.63 -12.96 -17.27
C ILE A 56 -27.36 -11.86 -18.05
N LEU A 57 -26.75 -11.35 -19.12
CA LEU A 57 -27.37 -10.33 -19.96
C LEU A 57 -28.58 -10.88 -20.73
N ALA A 58 -28.60 -12.18 -21.06
CA ALA A 58 -29.77 -12.83 -21.63
C ALA A 58 -30.96 -12.84 -20.67
N ILE A 59 -30.74 -13.14 -19.37
CA ILE A 59 -31.78 -13.07 -18.33
C ILE A 59 -32.38 -11.65 -18.28
N VAL A 60 -31.53 -10.62 -18.24
CA VAL A 60 -31.97 -9.21 -18.24
C VAL A 60 -32.78 -8.88 -19.50
N ALA A 61 -32.34 -9.33 -20.67
CA ALA A 61 -33.00 -9.06 -21.94
C ALA A 61 -34.35 -9.80 -22.08
N GLU A 62 -34.47 -11.02 -21.54
CA GLU A 62 -35.72 -11.78 -21.48
C GLU A 62 -36.76 -11.04 -20.64
N GLU A 63 -36.39 -10.63 -19.43
CA GLU A 63 -37.29 -9.95 -18.49
C GLU A 63 -37.71 -8.56 -18.96
N GLN A 64 -36.83 -7.85 -19.70
CA GLN A 64 -37.19 -6.58 -20.32
C GLN A 64 -38.23 -6.73 -21.44
N LYS A 65 -38.26 -7.88 -22.12
CA LYS A 65 -39.25 -8.16 -23.19
C LYS A 65 -40.59 -8.59 -22.62
N THR A 66 -40.60 -9.34 -21.52
CA THR A 66 -41.83 -9.81 -20.85
C THR A 66 -42.47 -8.73 -19.98
N GLY A 67 -41.70 -7.74 -19.51
CA GLY A 67 -42.14 -6.66 -18.61
C GLY A 67 -42.92 -5.50 -19.25
N SER A 68 -43.35 -5.57 -20.52
CA SER A 68 -44.20 -4.50 -21.11
C SER A 68 -45.61 -4.47 -20.51
N ASP A 69 -46.05 -5.55 -19.87
CA ASP A 69 -47.30 -5.63 -19.11
C ASP A 69 -47.00 -5.59 -17.61
N SER A 70 -47.10 -4.40 -17.00
CA SER A 70 -46.99 -4.10 -15.56
C SER A 70 -45.98 -4.94 -14.75
N ILE A 71 -44.88 -4.35 -14.28
CA ILE A 71 -43.87 -4.99 -13.42
C ILE A 71 -44.54 -5.78 -12.28
N ARG A 72 -44.74 -7.09 -12.48
CA ARG A 72 -45.16 -8.00 -11.42
C ARG A 72 -43.97 -8.13 -10.48
N HIS A 73 -44.17 -7.84 -9.19
CA HIS A 73 -43.12 -8.03 -8.17
C HIS A 73 -42.51 -9.43 -8.21
N ASP A 74 -43.31 -10.44 -8.56
CA ASP A 74 -42.87 -11.84 -8.68
C ASP A 74 -41.83 -12.04 -9.80
N GLY A 75 -41.99 -11.38 -10.96
CA GLY A 75 -41.04 -11.49 -12.08
C GLY A 75 -39.69 -10.82 -11.76
N TYR A 76 -39.74 -9.65 -11.12
CA TYR A 76 -38.52 -8.98 -10.65
C TYR A 76 -37.77 -9.83 -9.61
N SER A 77 -38.48 -10.40 -8.64
CA SER A 77 -37.89 -11.26 -7.62
C SER A 77 -37.26 -12.53 -8.22
N ASP A 78 -37.90 -13.16 -9.19
CA ASP A 78 -37.34 -14.35 -9.86
C ASP A 78 -36.09 -14.00 -10.68
N MET A 79 -36.13 -12.90 -11.44
CA MET A 79 -34.96 -12.38 -12.15
C MET A 79 -33.76 -12.18 -11.21
N VAL A 80 -33.97 -11.48 -10.10
CA VAL A 80 -32.91 -11.22 -9.10
C VAL A 80 -32.34 -12.53 -8.59
N ARG A 81 -33.18 -13.52 -8.27
CA ARG A 81 -32.74 -14.86 -7.82
C ARG A 81 -31.93 -15.59 -8.90
N ARG A 82 -32.35 -15.52 -10.17
CA ARG A 82 -31.61 -16.11 -11.32
C ARG A 82 -30.24 -15.46 -11.48
N ILE A 83 -30.15 -14.14 -11.37
CA ILE A 83 -28.89 -13.37 -11.43
C ILE A 83 -27.98 -13.75 -10.25
N GLN A 84 -28.49 -13.73 -9.02
CA GLN A 84 -27.76 -14.13 -7.81
C GLN A 84 -27.18 -15.54 -7.92
N ASN A 85 -27.97 -16.48 -8.46
CA ASN A 85 -27.50 -17.84 -8.71
C ASN A 85 -26.34 -17.88 -9.71
N ARG A 86 -26.35 -17.05 -10.76
CA ARG A 86 -25.24 -16.96 -11.72
C ARG A 86 -23.98 -16.39 -11.06
N PHE A 87 -24.09 -15.36 -10.23
CA PHE A 87 -22.94 -14.83 -9.48
C PHE A 87 -22.38 -15.83 -8.47
N ARG A 88 -23.23 -16.62 -7.81
CA ARG A 88 -22.77 -17.75 -6.98
C ARG A 88 -21.94 -18.74 -7.79
N ILE A 89 -22.42 -19.15 -8.97
CA ILE A 89 -21.67 -20.05 -9.87
C ILE A 89 -20.35 -19.42 -10.31
N MET A 90 -20.31 -18.11 -10.57
CA MET A 90 -19.07 -17.39 -10.91
C MET A 90 -18.07 -17.42 -9.77
N ARG A 91 -18.49 -17.11 -8.53
CA ARG A 91 -17.66 -17.18 -7.32
C ARG A 91 -17.08 -18.60 -7.15
N ASP A 92 -17.89 -19.65 -7.36
CA ASP A 92 -17.45 -21.05 -7.30
C ASP A 92 -16.46 -21.42 -8.42
N ARG A 93 -16.66 -20.89 -9.64
CA ARG A 93 -15.72 -21.10 -10.77
C ARG A 93 -14.38 -20.42 -10.49
N LEU A 94 -14.39 -19.20 -9.97
CA LEU A 94 -13.18 -18.48 -9.61
C LEU A 94 -12.43 -19.22 -8.49
N SER A 95 -13.12 -19.59 -7.42
CA SER A 95 -12.55 -20.36 -6.31
C SER A 95 -11.86 -21.64 -6.79
N ARG A 96 -12.49 -22.40 -7.70
CA ARG A 96 -11.88 -23.59 -8.31
C ARG A 96 -10.62 -23.28 -9.13
N ARG A 97 -10.63 -22.22 -9.94
CA ARG A 97 -9.46 -21.79 -10.73
C ARG A 97 -8.30 -21.34 -9.84
N LEU A 98 -8.61 -20.72 -8.72
CA LEU A 98 -7.61 -20.20 -7.77
C LEU A 98 -7.17 -21.24 -6.72
N LYS A 99 -7.72 -22.46 -6.75
CA LYS A 99 -7.36 -23.53 -5.79
C LYS A 99 -5.86 -23.85 -5.77
N THR A 100 -5.19 -23.76 -6.92
CA THR A 100 -3.75 -23.99 -7.06
C THR A 100 -2.92 -22.70 -7.06
N ASP A 101 -3.56 -21.53 -6.87
CA ASP A 101 -2.86 -20.25 -6.83
C ASP A 101 -2.03 -20.15 -5.54
N PRO A 102 -0.72 -19.97 -5.64
CA PRO A 102 0.17 -19.97 -4.49
C PRO A 102 0.20 -18.59 -3.79
N LEU A 103 -0.96 -17.98 -3.56
CA LEU A 103 -1.09 -16.59 -3.10
C LEU A 103 -0.26 -16.31 -1.85
N GLU A 104 -0.51 -17.05 -0.77
CA GLU A 104 0.17 -16.83 0.51
C GLU A 104 1.68 -16.96 0.36
N ARG A 105 2.14 -18.00 -0.34
CA ARG A 105 3.56 -18.24 -0.58
C ARG A 105 4.20 -17.09 -1.35
N ASP A 106 3.55 -16.60 -2.39
CA ASP A 106 4.08 -15.53 -3.24
C ASP A 106 4.08 -14.17 -2.50
N VAL A 107 3.05 -13.87 -1.72
CA VAL A 107 2.96 -12.68 -0.85
C VAL A 107 4.04 -12.73 0.23
N ARG A 108 4.20 -13.87 0.92
CA ARG A 108 5.26 -14.08 1.90
C ARG A 108 6.65 -13.88 1.31
N ARG A 109 6.90 -14.45 0.13
CA ARG A 109 8.18 -14.25 -0.59
C ARG A 109 8.44 -12.78 -0.92
N CYS A 110 7.40 -12.01 -1.23
CA CYS A 110 7.52 -10.57 -1.44
C CYS A 110 7.93 -9.83 -0.15
N ALA A 111 7.32 -10.20 0.98
CA ALA A 111 7.67 -9.67 2.29
C ALA A 111 9.13 -10.00 2.66
N ASP A 112 9.52 -11.27 2.55
CA ASP A 112 10.87 -11.76 2.88
C ASP A 112 11.94 -11.08 2.00
N TYR A 113 11.65 -10.87 0.71
CA TYR A 113 12.55 -10.16 -0.18
C TYR A 113 12.72 -8.70 0.24
N THR A 114 11.61 -8.01 0.52
CA THR A 114 11.61 -6.62 0.95
C THR A 114 12.43 -6.47 2.22
N ASP A 115 12.19 -7.37 3.18
CA ASP A 115 12.89 -7.38 4.45
C ASP A 115 14.40 -7.56 4.33
N ARG A 116 14.83 -8.61 3.62
CA ARG A 116 16.25 -8.88 3.38
C ARG A 116 16.93 -7.74 2.64
N ARG A 117 16.24 -7.11 1.68
CA ARG A 117 16.77 -5.97 0.95
C ARG A 117 16.95 -4.76 1.86
N GLN A 118 15.92 -4.40 2.64
CA GLN A 118 15.98 -3.26 3.55
C GLN A 118 17.07 -3.46 4.62
N LEU A 119 17.23 -4.69 5.15
CA LEU A 119 18.33 -5.00 6.08
C LEU A 119 19.71 -4.76 5.45
N LYS A 120 19.93 -5.23 4.21
CA LYS A 120 21.20 -5.01 3.49
C LYS A 120 21.47 -3.55 3.16
N GLU A 121 20.43 -2.78 2.82
CA GLU A 121 20.55 -1.33 2.60
C GLU A 121 20.91 -0.62 3.90
N TRP A 122 20.28 -1.00 5.01
CA TRP A 122 20.57 -0.46 6.33
C TRP A 122 22.00 -0.76 6.78
N GLN A 123 22.45 -2.01 6.69
CA GLN A 123 23.84 -2.40 7.00
C GLN A 123 24.86 -1.61 6.17
N ARG A 124 24.60 -1.44 4.86
CA ARG A 124 25.46 -0.62 3.97
C ARG A 124 25.50 0.84 4.40
N SER A 125 24.35 1.42 4.73
CA SER A 125 24.22 2.79 5.23
C SER A 125 25.05 2.99 6.50
N VAL A 126 24.96 2.07 7.45
CA VAL A 126 25.70 2.11 8.71
C VAL A 126 27.21 1.96 8.49
N ARG A 127 27.63 0.93 7.75
CA ARG A 127 29.06 0.69 7.46
C ARG A 127 29.68 1.90 6.77
N ALA A 128 29.03 2.46 5.75
CA ALA A 128 29.55 3.61 5.01
C ALA A 128 29.65 4.89 5.86
N THR A 129 28.70 5.09 6.79
CA THR A 129 28.57 6.34 7.55
C THR A 129 29.35 6.32 8.86
N LEU A 130 29.29 5.21 9.60
CA LEU A 130 29.87 5.05 10.93
C LEU A 130 31.16 4.22 10.94
N GLY A 131 31.42 3.42 9.89
CA GLY A 131 32.59 2.55 9.84
C GLY A 131 32.52 1.36 10.82
N VAL A 132 31.30 0.95 11.19
CA VAL A 132 31.01 -0.22 12.02
C VAL A 132 29.97 -1.11 11.35
N ASP A 133 29.91 -2.36 11.75
CA ASP A 133 28.89 -3.31 11.29
C ASP A 133 27.77 -3.44 12.32
N ILE A 134 26.59 -3.90 11.87
CA ILE A 134 25.47 -4.24 12.75
C ILE A 134 25.34 -5.75 12.86
N HIS A 135 24.90 -6.20 14.02
CA HIS A 135 24.43 -7.55 14.31
C HIS A 135 23.19 -7.90 13.49
N ASP A 136 23.28 -8.92 12.65
CA ASP A 136 22.15 -9.41 11.84
C ASP A 136 21.04 -9.95 12.76
N ASP A 137 21.46 -10.60 13.85
CA ASP A 137 20.67 -11.15 14.94
C ASP A 137 19.98 -10.10 15.81
N PHE A 138 20.49 -8.86 15.85
CA PHE A 138 19.84 -7.77 16.58
C PHE A 138 18.45 -7.43 16.01
N PHE A 139 18.22 -7.74 14.73
CA PHE A 139 16.93 -7.55 14.07
C PHE A 139 16.17 -8.87 13.88
N LEU A 140 16.66 -9.97 14.45
CA LEU A 140 15.94 -11.22 14.51
C LEU A 140 15.12 -11.25 15.81
N GLY A 141 13.84 -11.52 15.71
CA GLY A 141 12.99 -11.61 16.89
C GLY A 141 11.50 -11.60 16.57
N GLU A 142 10.72 -12.05 17.55
CA GLU A 142 9.28 -12.26 17.44
C GLU A 142 8.52 -11.02 16.93
N ARG A 143 8.98 -9.81 17.29
CA ARG A 143 8.39 -8.55 16.84
C ARG A 143 8.45 -8.39 15.32
N TYR A 144 9.58 -8.68 14.68
CA TYR A 144 9.75 -8.52 13.23
C TYR A 144 8.98 -9.60 12.47
N ASP A 145 9.05 -10.84 12.96
CA ASP A 145 8.31 -11.97 12.38
C ASP A 145 6.80 -11.73 12.45
N LEU A 146 6.30 -11.18 13.56
CA LEU A 146 4.90 -10.83 13.74
C LEU A 146 4.47 -9.69 12.78
N MET A 147 5.32 -8.69 12.57
CA MET A 147 5.05 -7.62 11.59
C MET A 147 4.91 -8.18 10.17
N LEU A 148 5.84 -9.04 9.75
CA LEU A 148 5.79 -9.67 8.43
C LEU A 148 4.55 -10.56 8.29
N LYS A 149 4.26 -11.38 9.32
CA LYS A 149 3.08 -12.26 9.34
C LYS A 149 1.78 -11.45 9.20
N ARG A 150 1.61 -10.40 10.00
CA ARG A 150 0.42 -9.51 9.92
C ARG A 150 0.30 -8.84 8.56
N TRP A 151 1.40 -8.37 8.00
CA TRP A 151 1.39 -7.77 6.67
C TRP A 151 0.97 -8.79 5.60
N VAL A 152 1.47 -10.03 5.66
CA VAL A 152 1.07 -11.11 4.73
C VAL A 152 -0.43 -11.40 4.86
N GLU A 153 -0.93 -11.61 6.07
CA GLU A 153 -2.34 -11.88 6.35
C GLU A 153 -3.24 -10.75 5.82
N GLN A 154 -2.86 -9.49 6.09
CA GLN A 154 -3.59 -8.32 5.63
C GLN A 154 -3.62 -8.20 4.10
N ASN A 155 -2.50 -8.47 3.43
CA ASN A 155 -2.43 -8.40 1.97
C ASN A 155 -3.21 -9.52 1.30
N ILE A 156 -3.23 -10.72 1.88
CA ILE A 156 -4.11 -11.79 1.41
C ILE A 156 -5.57 -11.36 1.52
N SER A 157 -5.96 -10.77 2.65
CA SER A 157 -7.32 -10.24 2.86
C SER A 157 -7.69 -9.12 1.88
N PHE A 158 -6.77 -8.20 1.57
CA PHE A 158 -7.00 -7.17 0.56
C PHE A 158 -7.18 -7.75 -0.84
N ILE A 159 -6.35 -8.70 -1.23
CA ILE A 159 -6.44 -9.33 -2.55
C ILE A 159 -7.76 -10.09 -2.70
N THR A 160 -8.17 -10.85 -1.68
CA THR A 160 -9.43 -11.60 -1.73
C THR A 160 -10.66 -10.70 -1.63
N SER A 161 -10.61 -9.60 -0.88
CA SER A 161 -11.72 -8.63 -0.82
C SER A 161 -11.93 -7.90 -2.14
N ILE A 162 -10.87 -7.52 -2.86
CA ILE A 162 -11.00 -6.92 -4.21
C ILE A 162 -11.80 -7.83 -5.16
N GLU A 163 -11.61 -9.15 -5.06
CA GLU A 163 -12.32 -10.12 -5.89
C GLU A 163 -13.80 -10.20 -5.52
N SER A 164 -14.12 -10.23 -4.21
CA SER A 164 -15.50 -10.23 -3.72
C SER A 164 -16.22 -8.94 -4.08
N ASP A 165 -15.61 -7.79 -3.75
CA ASP A 165 -16.12 -6.45 -4.03
C ASP A 165 -16.45 -6.29 -5.53
N CYS A 166 -15.60 -6.83 -6.41
CA CYS A 166 -15.81 -6.77 -7.85
C CYS A 166 -17.09 -7.51 -8.28
N PHE A 167 -17.35 -8.70 -7.74
CA PHE A 167 -18.60 -9.40 -8.03
C PHE A 167 -19.81 -8.67 -7.47
N ASP A 168 -19.72 -8.16 -6.26
CA ASP A 168 -20.82 -7.46 -5.60
C ASP A 168 -21.16 -6.15 -6.33
N ASP A 169 -20.16 -5.39 -6.76
CA ASP A 169 -20.33 -4.20 -7.60
C ASP A 169 -20.99 -4.52 -8.94
N MET A 170 -20.57 -5.61 -9.60
CA MET A 170 -21.17 -6.05 -10.87
C MET A 170 -22.62 -6.48 -10.70
N GLU A 171 -22.92 -7.24 -9.65
CA GLU A 171 -24.27 -7.67 -9.31
C GLU A 171 -25.20 -6.47 -9.11
N ASN A 172 -24.74 -5.48 -8.33
CA ASN A 172 -25.45 -4.23 -8.10
C ASN A 172 -25.67 -3.44 -9.41
N VAL A 173 -24.66 -3.32 -10.26
CA VAL A 173 -24.78 -2.64 -11.57
C VAL A 173 -25.85 -3.27 -12.44
N ILE A 174 -25.99 -4.60 -12.43
CA ILE A 174 -26.98 -5.32 -13.23
C ILE A 174 -28.38 -5.10 -12.67
N ILE A 175 -28.58 -5.29 -11.36
CA ILE A 175 -29.87 -5.14 -10.70
C ILE A 175 -30.37 -3.70 -10.82
N GLU A 176 -29.54 -2.71 -10.48
CA GLU A 176 -29.88 -1.30 -10.63
C GLU A 176 -30.08 -0.90 -12.09
N GLY A 177 -29.26 -1.46 -12.99
CA GLY A 177 -29.36 -1.18 -14.42
C GLY A 177 -30.71 -1.61 -14.98
N PHE A 178 -31.16 -2.81 -14.61
CA PHE A 178 -32.49 -3.30 -14.97
C PHE A 178 -33.58 -2.43 -14.36
N ALA A 179 -33.52 -2.14 -13.05
CA ALA A 179 -34.52 -1.32 -12.36
C ALA A 179 -34.66 0.09 -12.96
N LYS A 180 -33.57 0.63 -13.51
CA LYS A 180 -33.53 1.92 -14.22
C LYS A 180 -33.86 1.82 -15.73
N GLY A 181 -34.28 0.64 -16.21
CA GLY A 181 -34.63 0.42 -17.62
C GLY A 181 -33.45 0.53 -18.60
N ARG A 182 -32.20 0.33 -18.14
CA ARG A 182 -31.02 0.43 -19.00
C ARG A 182 -30.93 -0.76 -19.94
N THR A 183 -30.44 -0.52 -21.16
CA THR A 183 -30.24 -1.61 -22.13
C THR A 183 -29.14 -2.58 -21.66
N PRO A 184 -29.18 -3.87 -22.07
CA PRO A 184 -28.13 -4.83 -21.73
C PRO A 184 -26.73 -4.38 -22.20
N ALA A 185 -26.65 -3.67 -23.33
CA ALA A 185 -25.41 -3.07 -23.83
C ALA A 185 -24.86 -1.99 -22.87
N ALA A 186 -25.73 -1.11 -22.35
CA ALA A 186 -25.32 -0.09 -21.38
C ALA A 186 -24.85 -0.72 -20.05
N ILE A 187 -25.54 -1.77 -19.58
CA ILE A 187 -25.15 -2.54 -18.40
C ILE A 187 -23.78 -3.21 -18.61
N SER A 188 -23.57 -3.86 -19.76
CA SER A 188 -22.29 -4.47 -20.12
C SER A 188 -21.13 -3.47 -20.12
N ASN A 189 -21.34 -2.28 -20.67
CA ASN A 189 -20.33 -1.21 -20.68
C ASN A 189 -19.99 -0.72 -19.27
N GLU A 190 -20.97 -0.59 -18.39
CA GLU A 190 -20.73 -0.19 -17.00
C GLU A 190 -19.95 -1.27 -16.22
N ILE A 191 -20.26 -2.56 -16.45
CA ILE A 191 -19.51 -3.68 -15.86
C ILE A 191 -18.03 -3.64 -16.26
N GLN A 192 -17.74 -3.36 -17.54
CA GLN A 192 -16.35 -3.22 -18.00
C GLN A 192 -15.63 -2.08 -17.27
N ARG A 193 -16.31 -0.92 -17.10
CA ARG A 193 -15.76 0.20 -16.32
C ARG A 193 -15.49 -0.17 -14.87
N ARG A 194 -16.39 -0.93 -14.22
CA ARG A 194 -16.16 -1.44 -12.86
C ARG A 194 -14.93 -2.33 -12.78
N PHE A 195 -14.72 -3.19 -13.77
CA PHE A 195 -13.53 -4.02 -13.83
C PHE A 195 -12.22 -3.19 -13.94
N ASP A 196 -12.23 -2.11 -14.72
CA ASP A 196 -11.08 -1.21 -14.85
C ASP A 196 -10.79 -0.44 -13.54
N VAL A 197 -11.84 -0.09 -12.79
CA VAL A 197 -11.72 0.47 -11.44
C VAL A 197 -11.11 -0.55 -10.49
N THR A 198 -11.57 -1.81 -10.49
CA THR A 198 -11.01 -2.92 -9.70
C THR A 198 -9.52 -3.10 -9.97
N LYS A 199 -9.12 -3.10 -11.25
CA LYS A 199 -7.70 -3.18 -11.65
C LYS A 199 -6.89 -1.99 -11.14
N SER A 200 -7.47 -0.79 -11.16
CA SER A 200 -6.81 0.41 -10.64
C SER A 200 -6.65 0.37 -9.11
N LYS A 201 -7.67 -0.11 -8.39
CA LYS A 201 -7.66 -0.33 -6.94
C LYS A 201 -6.58 -1.32 -6.54
N ALA A 202 -6.45 -2.44 -7.25
CA ALA A 202 -5.37 -3.41 -7.03
C ALA A 202 -3.99 -2.75 -7.20
N ASN A 203 -3.73 -2.11 -8.35
CA ASN A 203 -2.43 -1.48 -8.59
C ASN A 203 -2.06 -0.37 -7.58
N LEU A 204 -3.07 0.32 -7.04
CA LEU A 204 -2.92 1.27 -5.93
C LEU A 204 -2.48 0.53 -4.66
N LEU A 205 -3.22 -0.52 -4.26
CA LEU A 205 -2.94 -1.30 -3.06
C LEU A 205 -1.57 -1.97 -3.12
N ALA A 206 -1.18 -2.59 -4.24
CA ALA A 206 0.16 -3.16 -4.39
C ALA A 206 1.29 -2.16 -4.10
N ARG A 207 1.16 -0.91 -4.57
CA ARG A 207 2.15 0.14 -4.30
C ARG A 207 2.10 0.57 -2.84
N ASP A 208 0.91 0.85 -2.35
CA ASP A 208 0.66 1.34 -1.01
C ASP A 208 1.19 0.38 0.07
N GLN A 209 0.90 -0.91 -0.07
CA GLN A 209 1.28 -1.93 0.89
C GLN A 209 2.78 -2.22 0.89
N VAL A 210 3.43 -2.19 -0.27
CA VAL A 210 4.89 -2.36 -0.36
C VAL A 210 5.62 -1.14 0.20
N GLY A 211 5.16 0.08 -0.10
CA GLY A 211 5.72 1.31 0.47
C GLY A 211 5.61 1.32 1.99
N THR A 212 4.43 1.01 2.50
CA THR A 212 4.15 0.93 3.94
C THR A 212 5.03 -0.11 4.63
N LEU A 213 5.18 -1.31 4.05
CA LEU A 213 6.07 -2.34 4.62
C LEU A 213 7.52 -1.86 4.69
N SER A 214 8.02 -1.30 3.59
CA SER A 214 9.39 -0.80 3.51
C SER A 214 9.67 0.28 4.55
N ALA A 215 8.73 1.23 4.70
CA ALA A 215 8.82 2.30 5.68
C ALA A 215 8.82 1.76 7.12
N ASN A 216 7.89 0.86 7.43
CA ASN A 216 7.75 0.28 8.77
C ASN A 216 8.98 -0.54 9.18
N LEU A 217 9.53 -1.35 8.28
CA LEU A 217 10.75 -2.12 8.51
C LEU A 217 11.95 -1.22 8.73
N THR A 218 12.11 -0.19 7.89
CA THR A 218 13.21 0.76 8.00
C THR A 218 13.14 1.59 9.27
N ARG A 219 11.98 2.15 9.58
CA ARG A 219 11.72 2.89 10.83
C ARG A 219 12.02 2.02 12.04
N THR A 220 11.45 0.82 12.10
CA THR A 220 11.61 -0.07 13.25
C THR A 220 13.09 -0.40 13.49
N ARG A 221 13.85 -0.71 12.45
CA ARG A 221 15.29 -0.99 12.56
C ARG A 221 16.08 0.24 13.01
N GLN A 222 15.78 1.40 12.44
CA GLN A 222 16.44 2.66 12.76
C GLN A 222 16.18 3.06 14.22
N GLU A 223 14.93 3.06 14.66
CA GLU A 223 14.54 3.37 16.04
C GLU A 223 15.16 2.38 17.03
N SER A 224 15.15 1.06 16.73
CA SER A 224 15.82 0.05 17.58
C SER A 224 17.33 0.27 17.71
N ALA A 225 17.97 0.86 16.71
CA ALA A 225 19.38 1.23 16.71
C ALA A 225 19.66 2.61 17.33
N GLY A 226 18.63 3.32 17.81
CA GLY A 226 18.74 4.65 18.43
C GLY A 226 18.72 5.82 17.44
N VAL A 227 18.28 5.60 16.20
CA VAL A 227 18.06 6.67 15.21
C VAL A 227 16.65 7.22 15.38
N GLU A 228 16.56 8.50 15.76
CA GLU A 228 15.29 9.22 15.96
C GLU A 228 14.95 10.16 14.80
N GLU A 229 15.97 10.61 14.06
CA GLU A 229 15.85 11.64 13.03
C GLU A 229 16.15 11.06 11.64
N TYR A 230 15.49 11.62 10.63
CA TYR A 230 15.72 11.30 9.23
C TYR A 230 15.67 12.56 8.37
N ILE A 231 16.30 12.48 7.19
CA ILE A 231 16.09 13.40 6.08
C ILE A 231 15.06 12.77 5.14
N TRP A 232 14.00 13.51 4.79
CA TRP A 232 13.00 13.06 3.83
C TRP A 232 13.63 12.98 2.43
N SER A 233 13.54 11.82 1.77
CA SER A 233 13.99 11.64 0.39
C SER A 233 12.80 11.22 -0.48
N SER A 234 12.41 12.10 -1.39
CA SER A 234 11.30 11.86 -2.32
C SER A 234 11.75 11.04 -3.52
N SER A 235 10.81 10.41 -4.24
CA SER A 235 11.13 9.67 -5.46
C SER A 235 11.58 10.55 -6.64
N GLY A 236 11.40 11.87 -6.55
CA GLY A 236 11.87 12.84 -7.54
C GLY A 236 11.09 12.91 -8.87
N ASP A 237 10.08 12.07 -9.09
CA ASP A 237 9.34 12.03 -10.36
C ASP A 237 8.05 12.87 -10.39
N GLU A 238 7.37 12.89 -11.54
CA GLU A 238 6.18 13.69 -11.81
C GLU A 238 4.98 13.28 -10.94
N ARG A 239 4.97 12.05 -10.40
CA ARG A 239 3.88 11.55 -9.55
C ARG A 239 4.05 11.95 -8.09
N VAL A 240 5.20 12.50 -7.71
CA VAL A 240 5.43 13.01 -6.36
C VAL A 240 4.52 14.21 -6.11
N ARG A 241 3.74 14.13 -5.02
CA ARG A 241 2.87 15.23 -4.59
C ARG A 241 3.69 16.45 -4.24
N GLU A 242 3.13 17.63 -4.49
CA GLU A 242 3.80 18.90 -4.17
C GLU A 242 4.23 18.99 -2.70
N CYS A 243 3.37 18.53 -1.79
CA CYS A 243 3.71 18.46 -0.36
C CYS A 243 4.94 17.60 -0.09
N HIS A 244 5.06 16.41 -0.69
CA HIS A 244 6.23 15.55 -0.48
C HIS A 244 7.49 16.10 -1.18
N ARG A 245 7.32 16.81 -2.30
CA ARG A 245 8.43 17.47 -3.00
C ARG A 245 9.04 18.58 -2.16
N GLU A 246 8.22 19.35 -1.45
CA GLU A 246 8.70 20.37 -0.52
C GLU A 246 9.44 19.78 0.68
N LEU A 247 8.99 18.62 1.19
CA LEU A 247 9.64 17.95 2.32
C LEU A 247 11.02 17.39 1.95
N ASN A 248 11.30 17.16 0.67
CA ASN A 248 12.55 16.58 0.21
C ASN A 248 13.79 17.36 0.72
N GLY A 249 14.71 16.64 1.36
CA GLY A 249 15.95 17.20 1.94
C GLY A 249 15.78 17.81 3.33
N GLN A 250 14.55 17.96 3.83
CA GLN A 250 14.28 18.46 5.17
C GLN A 250 14.45 17.38 6.23
N LYS A 251 14.80 17.79 7.46
CA LYS A 251 15.03 16.89 8.60
C LYS A 251 13.79 16.83 9.48
N PHE A 252 13.38 15.63 9.85
CA PHE A 252 12.26 15.37 10.74
C PHE A 252 12.63 14.30 11.77
N ARG A 253 11.80 14.17 12.81
CA ARG A 253 11.86 13.06 13.75
C ARG A 253 10.75 12.05 13.44
N TYR A 254 10.97 10.78 13.75
CA TYR A 254 9.94 9.74 13.57
C TYR A 254 8.72 9.94 14.48
N ASP A 255 8.90 10.55 15.65
CA ASP A 255 7.86 10.84 16.65
C ASP A 255 7.15 12.18 16.41
N ASP A 256 7.67 13.03 15.52
CA ASP A 256 7.09 14.32 15.13
C ASP A 256 7.09 14.46 13.59
N PRO A 257 6.25 13.68 12.88
CA PRO A 257 6.19 13.71 11.44
C PRO A 257 5.55 15.00 10.89
N PRO A 258 5.95 15.45 9.69
CA PRO A 258 5.40 16.66 9.09
C PRO A 258 3.92 16.52 8.75
N ALA A 259 3.21 17.66 8.76
CA ALA A 259 1.81 17.73 8.35
C ALA A 259 1.67 17.62 6.82
N MET A 260 0.73 16.78 6.37
CA MET A 260 0.39 16.60 4.97
C MET A 260 -0.62 17.65 4.51
N TRP A 261 -0.41 18.21 3.32
CA TRP A 261 -1.26 19.23 2.72
C TRP A 261 -1.49 18.98 1.23
N TYR A 262 -2.49 19.63 0.65
CA TYR A 262 -2.74 19.65 -0.79
C TYR A 262 -3.03 21.08 -1.27
N MET A 263 -2.71 21.35 -2.54
CA MET A 263 -2.94 22.66 -3.14
C MET A 263 -4.39 22.78 -3.63
N THR A 264 -5.02 23.92 -3.33
CA THR A 264 -6.30 24.32 -3.91
C THR A 264 -6.14 25.65 -4.65
N LYS A 265 -7.18 26.08 -5.38
CA LYS A 265 -7.22 27.42 -5.98
C LYS A 265 -7.11 28.57 -4.96
N HIS A 266 -7.31 28.28 -3.67
CA HIS A 266 -7.24 29.25 -2.57
C HIS A 266 -5.98 29.09 -1.71
N GLY A 267 -5.03 28.25 -2.13
CA GLY A 267 -3.78 27.99 -1.41
C GLY A 267 -3.73 26.61 -0.76
N LYS A 268 -2.73 26.42 0.12
CA LYS A 268 -2.47 25.15 0.80
C LYS A 268 -3.54 24.85 1.84
N VAL A 269 -4.13 23.66 1.74
CA VAL A 269 -5.06 23.13 2.75
C VAL A 269 -4.40 21.93 3.43
N TYR A 270 -4.26 22.00 4.74
CA TYR A 270 -3.73 20.91 5.55
C TYR A 270 -4.78 19.82 5.72
N SER A 271 -4.37 18.57 5.51
CA SER A 271 -5.26 17.40 5.61
C SER A 271 -5.48 16.91 7.04
N GLY A 272 -4.79 17.51 8.02
CA GLY A 272 -4.76 17.06 9.42
C GLY A 272 -3.94 15.79 9.67
N ARG A 273 -3.47 15.12 8.62
CA ARG A 273 -2.62 13.92 8.73
C ARG A 273 -1.17 14.31 8.88
N HIS A 274 -0.44 13.59 9.73
CA HIS A 274 1.01 13.67 9.86
C HIS A 274 1.60 12.32 9.50
N CYS A 275 2.54 12.29 8.56
CA CYS A 275 3.03 11.03 7.99
C CYS A 275 4.54 11.08 7.83
N ASN A 276 5.22 9.98 8.14
CA ASN A 276 6.60 9.74 7.74
C ASN A 276 6.68 9.30 6.26
N PRO A 277 7.87 9.31 5.64
CA PRO A 277 8.06 8.80 4.28
C PRO A 277 7.53 7.35 4.16
N GLY A 278 6.67 7.12 3.17
CA GLY A 278 6.08 5.81 2.90
C GLY A 278 4.82 5.45 3.71
N GLU A 279 4.38 6.31 4.64
CA GLU A 279 3.11 6.11 5.40
C GLU A 279 1.90 6.79 4.73
N ASP A 280 2.12 7.79 3.88
CA ASP A 280 1.04 8.41 3.11
C ASP A 280 0.62 7.53 1.92
N TYR A 281 -0.63 7.64 1.45
CA TYR A 281 -1.19 6.74 0.44
C TYR A 281 -0.36 6.76 -0.86
N GLN A 282 -0.09 5.59 -1.45
CA GLN A 282 0.75 5.46 -2.66
C GLN A 282 2.15 6.13 -2.55
N CYS A 283 2.63 6.45 -1.35
CA CYS A 283 3.89 7.15 -1.19
C CYS A 283 5.08 6.24 -1.54
N ARG A 284 6.05 6.81 -2.25
CA ARG A 284 7.32 6.15 -2.61
C ARG A 284 8.54 6.88 -2.05
N CYS A 285 8.31 7.83 -1.13
CA CYS A 285 9.36 8.53 -0.40
C CYS A 285 9.98 7.59 0.64
N VAL A 286 11.23 7.84 1.00
CA VAL A 286 12.02 7.02 1.92
C VAL A 286 12.74 7.89 2.95
N ALA A 287 13.01 7.32 4.12
CA ALA A 287 13.66 8.00 5.23
C ALA A 287 15.16 7.75 5.22
N LYS A 288 15.95 8.82 5.01
CA LYS A 288 17.41 8.77 5.06
C LYS A 288 17.88 9.02 6.51
N PRO A 289 18.51 8.05 7.17
CA PRO A 289 18.80 8.14 8.60
C PRO A 289 19.80 9.26 8.94
N VAL A 290 19.58 9.93 10.06
CA VAL A 290 20.51 10.86 10.70
C VAL A 290 21.00 10.23 12.00
N PHE A 291 22.27 9.85 12.04
CA PHE A 291 22.89 9.20 13.19
C PHE A 291 23.31 10.23 14.22
N ASN A 292 22.91 10.04 15.48
CA ASN A 292 23.40 10.80 16.62
C ASN A 292 24.26 9.87 17.50
N PHE A 293 25.59 10.08 17.51
CA PHE A 293 26.54 9.19 18.21
C PHE A 293 26.24 9.05 19.71
N ASP A 294 25.66 10.06 20.35
CA ASP A 294 25.37 10.03 21.79
C ASP A 294 24.15 9.17 22.13
N ARG A 295 23.36 8.76 21.12
CA ARG A 295 22.11 8.00 21.28
C ARG A 295 22.10 6.66 20.56
N LEU A 296 23.18 6.32 19.85
CA LEU A 296 23.25 5.03 19.18
C LEU A 296 23.23 3.90 20.19
N ASN A 297 22.37 2.90 19.96
CA ASN A 297 22.29 1.72 20.79
C ASN A 297 23.52 0.85 20.55
N SER A 298 24.51 0.91 21.45
CA SER A 298 25.79 0.19 21.30
C SER A 298 25.62 -1.33 21.11
N VAL A 299 24.56 -1.93 21.68
CA VAL A 299 24.26 -3.37 21.54
C VAL A 299 23.94 -3.76 20.09
N ALA A 300 23.44 -2.82 19.28
CA ALA A 300 23.16 -3.07 17.87
C ALA A 300 24.44 -3.21 17.03
N PHE A 301 25.57 -2.64 17.48
CA PHE A 301 26.77 -2.52 16.66
C PHE A 301 27.83 -3.55 17.07
N LYS A 302 28.44 -4.18 16.07
CA LYS A 302 29.58 -5.08 16.26
C LYS A 302 30.81 -4.28 16.68
N GLU A 303 31.62 -4.83 17.57
CA GLU A 303 32.93 -4.28 17.88
C GLU A 303 33.78 -4.16 16.61
N LYS A 304 34.58 -3.08 16.49
CA LYS A 304 35.53 -2.96 15.39
C LYS A 304 36.53 -4.09 15.50
N LYS A 305 36.56 -5.00 14.51
CA LYS A 305 37.74 -5.84 14.31
C LYS A 305 38.91 -4.91 14.05
N GLN A 306 39.91 -4.95 14.93
CA GLN A 306 41.22 -4.31 14.74
C GLN A 306 41.86 -4.78 13.45
#